data_AF-A0A679HJA5-F1
#
_entry.id   AF-A0A679HJA5-F1
#
_cell.length_a   1.000
_cell.length_b   1.000
_cell.length_c   1.000
_cell.angle_alpha   90.00
_cell.angle_beta   90.00
_cell.angle_gamma   90.00
#
_symmetry.space_group_name_H-M   'P 1'
#
loop_
_entity.id
_entity.type
_entity.pdbx_description
1 polymer ?
#
loop_
_entity_poly.entity_id
_entity_poly.type
_entity_poly.pdbx_seq_one_letter_code
_entity_poly.pdbx_strand_id
1 'polypeptide(L)'
;MLWLQLVIKIEGLLTLTVGERFADLGQFTWQALVFLLIGGIMMMLIDWTVRRFGHDKVSHAQYMTALALSGLLGLFLLWEESYRNFQPLKTHNELLLAEVASLREELKAKDQNVEILERRFDKFTAQLTEVGKDTGKTVHALQEKLKERENQIASLQNQLHEKIKKAALRNQLAQLRVEGNRIIDKALSTPTSRPPSDERKQWFTSTIQYLQQNMDAGHVEEFRNPLTPTVHFDGLPASHDVFASDVESRVRVLQRFSDELREAN
;
A
#
# COMPACT_ATOMS: atom_id res chain seq x y z
N MET A 1 -4.85 12.83 -26.40
CA MET A 1 -3.83 13.74 -26.98
C MET A 1 -3.39 13.31 -28.39
N LEU A 2 -3.23 12.02 -28.67
CA LEU A 2 -2.87 11.50 -30.01
C LEU A 2 -3.92 11.75 -31.12
N TRP A 3 -5.21 11.78 -30.79
CA TRP A 3 -6.29 12.04 -31.75
C TRP A 3 -6.27 13.47 -32.32
N LEU A 4 -5.88 14.46 -31.50
CA LEU A 4 -5.82 15.85 -31.93
C LEU A 4 -4.68 16.08 -32.94
N GLN A 5 -3.57 15.37 -32.79
CA GLN A 5 -2.46 15.45 -33.74
C GLN A 5 -2.76 14.80 -35.09
N LEU A 6 -3.62 13.78 -35.12
CA LEU A 6 -4.03 13.13 -36.37
C LEU A 6 -4.95 14.03 -37.19
N VAL A 7 -5.90 14.71 -36.54
CA VAL A 7 -6.85 15.63 -37.21
C VAL A 7 -6.12 16.85 -37.78
N ILE A 8 -5.17 17.43 -37.05
CA ILE A 8 -4.37 18.57 -37.52
C ILE A 8 -3.50 18.19 -38.74
N LYS A 9 -2.95 16.97 -38.78
CA LYS A 9 -2.19 16.50 -39.95
C LYS A 9 -3.06 16.27 -41.18
N ILE A 10 -4.31 15.80 -41.00
CA ILE A 10 -5.24 15.55 -42.11
C ILE A 10 -5.78 16.87 -42.68
N GLU A 11 -6.08 17.88 -41.84
CA GLU A 11 -6.46 19.23 -42.31
C GLU A 11 -5.32 19.93 -43.07
N GLY A 12 -4.07 19.76 -42.63
CA GLY A 12 -2.90 20.28 -43.35
C GLY A 12 -2.72 19.63 -44.73
N LEU A 13 -3.00 18.33 -44.86
CA LEU A 13 -2.90 17.63 -46.15
C LEU A 13 -4.02 18.02 -47.13
N LEU A 14 -5.23 18.27 -46.61
CA LEU A 14 -6.38 18.69 -47.41
C LEU A 14 -6.30 20.16 -47.87
N THR A 15 -5.72 21.04 -47.06
CA THR A 15 -5.54 22.46 -47.44
C THR A 15 -4.43 22.66 -48.47
N LEU A 16 -3.35 21.89 -48.42
CA LEU A 16 -2.30 21.91 -49.45
C LEU A 16 -2.80 21.38 -50.81
N THR A 17 -3.54 20.27 -50.82
CA THR A 17 -4.00 19.63 -52.06
C THR A 17 -5.13 20.38 -52.77
N VAL A 18 -5.96 21.14 -52.04
CA VAL A 18 -7.02 21.97 -52.64
C VAL A 18 -6.49 23.36 -53.03
N GLY A 19 -5.56 23.93 -52.26
CA GLY A 19 -4.93 25.23 -52.58
C GLY A 19 -4.12 25.23 -53.88
N GLU A 20 -3.33 24.17 -54.13
CA GLU A 20 -2.54 24.04 -55.36
C GLU A 20 -3.42 23.91 -56.62
N ARG A 21 -4.58 23.23 -56.53
CA ARG A 21 -5.49 23.06 -57.67
C ARG A 21 -6.23 24.34 -58.07
N PHE A 22 -6.42 25.29 -57.15
CA PHE A 22 -7.00 26.59 -57.47
C PHE A 22 -5.97 27.55 -58.10
N ALA A 23 -4.69 27.44 -57.71
CA ALA A 23 -3.61 28.18 -58.34
C ALA A 23 -3.41 27.73 -59.81
N ASP A 24 -3.46 26.42 -60.06
CA ASP A 24 -3.39 25.84 -61.42
C ASP A 24 -4.55 26.31 -62.32
N LEU A 25 -5.77 26.46 -61.78
CA LEU A 25 -6.92 26.95 -62.53
C LEU A 25 -6.79 28.44 -62.90
N GLY A 26 -6.19 29.24 -62.02
CA GLY A 26 -5.86 30.65 -62.28
C GLY A 26 -4.77 30.81 -63.34
N GLN A 27 -3.75 29.95 -63.32
CA GLN A 27 -2.68 29.97 -64.31
C GLN A 27 -3.17 29.52 -65.70
N PHE A 28 -4.05 28.51 -65.76
CA PHE A 28 -4.65 28.03 -67.01
C PHE A 28 -5.54 29.10 -67.68
N THR A 29 -6.33 29.82 -66.89
CA THR A 29 -7.20 30.89 -67.39
C THR A 29 -6.40 32.10 -67.87
N TRP A 30 -5.31 32.46 -67.18
CA TRP A 30 -4.41 33.53 -67.60
C TRP A 30 -3.67 33.19 -68.91
N GLN A 31 -3.14 31.97 -69.04
CA GLN A 31 -2.45 31.51 -70.25
C GLN A 31 -3.40 31.48 -71.46
N ALA A 32 -4.64 30.99 -71.30
CA ALA A 32 -5.64 31.01 -72.37
C ALA A 32 -5.97 32.44 -72.84
N LEU A 33 -6.01 33.39 -71.90
CA LEU A 33 -6.27 34.80 -72.19
C LEU A 33 -5.10 35.45 -72.95
N VAL A 34 -3.86 35.13 -72.56
CA VAL A 34 -2.65 35.55 -73.29
C VAL A 34 -2.61 34.96 -74.71
N PHE A 35 -2.99 33.69 -74.88
CA PHE A 35 -3.08 33.06 -76.21
C PHE A 35 -4.12 33.73 -77.12
N LEU A 36 -5.30 34.07 -76.58
CA LEU A 36 -6.32 34.81 -77.32
C LEU A 36 -5.84 36.21 -77.71
N LEU A 37 -5.11 36.88 -76.81
CA LEU A 37 -4.56 38.22 -77.06
C LEU A 37 -3.47 38.20 -78.13
N ILE A 38 -2.51 37.27 -78.03
CA ILE A 38 -1.43 37.12 -79.02
C ILE A 38 -1.99 36.66 -80.37
N GLY A 39 -2.92 35.69 -80.38
CA GLY A 39 -3.59 35.24 -81.59
C GLY A 39 -4.40 36.35 -82.26
N GLY A 40 -5.10 37.17 -81.47
CA GLY A 40 -5.83 38.34 -81.95
C GLY A 40 -4.92 39.42 -82.52
N ILE A 41 -3.80 39.72 -81.86
CA ILE A 41 -2.80 40.68 -82.33
C ILE A 41 -2.13 40.19 -83.62
N MET A 42 -1.79 38.91 -83.73
CA MET A 42 -1.26 38.33 -84.96
C MET A 42 -2.26 38.40 -86.11
N MET A 43 -3.53 38.06 -85.87
CA MET A 43 -4.60 38.21 -86.87
C MET A 43 -4.73 39.66 -87.36
N MET A 44 -4.66 40.64 -86.45
CA MET A 44 -4.69 42.06 -86.80
C MET A 44 -3.47 42.50 -87.62
N LEU A 45 -2.26 42.09 -87.24
CA LEU A 45 -1.02 42.41 -87.98
C LEU A 45 -1.02 41.78 -89.38
N ILE A 46 -1.59 40.58 -89.51
CA ILE A 46 -1.73 39.88 -90.79
C ILE A 46 -2.76 40.58 -91.69
N ASP A 47 -3.94 40.92 -91.18
CA ASP A 47 -4.94 41.68 -91.95
C ASP A 47 -4.40 43.07 -92.36
N TRP A 48 -3.65 43.73 -91.47
CA TRP A 48 -3.00 45.00 -91.77
C TRP A 48 -1.92 44.87 -92.86
N THR A 49 -1.11 43.81 -92.84
CA THR A 49 -0.08 43.56 -93.87
C THR A 49 -0.69 43.17 -95.21
N VAL A 50 -1.73 42.33 -95.22
CA VAL A 50 -2.47 41.94 -96.45
C VAL A 50 -3.08 43.17 -97.12
N ARG A 51 -3.70 44.08 -96.35
CA ARG A 51 -4.25 45.33 -96.89
C ARG A 51 -3.19 46.30 -97.42
N ARG A 52 -1.98 46.26 -96.85
CA ARG A 52 -0.92 47.24 -97.18
C ARG A 52 -0.01 46.81 -98.33
N PHE A 53 0.17 45.52 -98.56
CA PHE A 53 1.07 44.99 -99.61
C PHE A 53 0.38 44.50 -100.88
N GLY A 54 -0.95 44.54 -100.94
CA GLY A 54 -1.72 44.15 -102.14
C GLY A 54 -1.84 42.63 -102.29
N HIS A 55 -3.00 42.18 -102.76
CA HIS A 55 -3.52 40.81 -102.64
C HIS A 55 -2.74 39.69 -103.35
N ASP A 56 -1.67 39.98 -104.09
CA ASP A 56 -1.15 39.06 -105.12
C ASP A 56 0.11 38.25 -104.74
N LYS A 57 0.61 38.29 -103.49
CA LYS A 57 1.90 37.61 -103.17
C LYS A 57 1.96 36.75 -101.90
N VAL A 58 0.88 36.58 -101.14
CA VAL A 58 0.91 35.66 -99.98
C VAL A 58 -0.06 34.52 -100.24
N SER A 59 0.49 33.32 -100.47
CA SER A 59 -0.35 32.14 -100.77
C SER A 59 -1.07 31.70 -99.49
N HIS A 60 -2.36 31.42 -99.60
CA HIS A 60 -3.21 30.95 -98.50
C HIS A 60 -2.63 29.71 -97.79
N ALA A 61 -1.79 28.94 -98.47
CA ALA A 61 -1.07 27.80 -97.92
C ALA A 61 -0.02 28.20 -96.87
N GLN A 62 0.68 29.33 -97.05
CA GLN A 62 1.65 29.86 -96.06
C GLN A 62 0.94 30.36 -94.79
N TYR A 63 -0.27 30.90 -94.95
CA TYR A 63 -1.13 31.32 -93.83
C TYR A 63 -1.55 30.13 -92.95
N MET A 64 -2.07 29.07 -93.57
CA MET A 64 -2.53 27.88 -92.85
C MET A 64 -1.38 27.12 -92.19
N THR A 65 -0.19 27.10 -92.79
CA THR A 65 0.99 26.46 -92.18
C THR A 65 1.53 27.25 -90.99
N ALA A 66 1.57 28.58 -91.05
CA ALA A 66 2.00 29.39 -89.90
C ALA A 66 1.03 29.25 -88.71
N LEU A 67 -0.28 29.18 -88.97
CA LEU A 67 -1.32 29.02 -87.94
C LEU A 67 -1.33 27.60 -87.35
N ALA A 68 -1.08 26.58 -88.18
CA ALA A 68 -0.89 25.21 -87.70
C ALA A 68 0.39 25.07 -86.85
N LEU A 69 1.50 25.70 -87.27
CA LEU A 69 2.76 25.67 -86.52
C LEU A 69 2.66 26.41 -85.19
N SER A 70 1.99 27.57 -85.13
CA SER A 70 1.79 28.29 -83.87
C SER A 70 0.85 27.53 -82.91
N GLY A 71 -0.20 26.89 -83.44
CA GLY A 71 -1.08 26.02 -82.67
C GLY A 71 -0.35 24.80 -82.10
N LEU A 72 0.46 24.12 -82.91
CA LEU A 72 1.26 22.98 -82.47
C LEU A 72 2.35 23.37 -81.46
N LEU A 73 3.01 24.52 -81.64
CA LEU A 73 3.99 25.03 -80.69
C LEU A 73 3.32 25.37 -79.34
N GLY A 74 2.12 25.95 -79.37
CA GLY A 74 1.35 26.24 -78.16
C GLY A 74 0.96 24.97 -77.40
N LEU A 75 0.47 23.93 -78.10
CA LEU A 75 0.16 22.64 -77.50
C LEU A 75 1.40 21.95 -76.92
N PHE A 76 2.54 22.05 -77.62
CA PHE A 76 3.80 21.47 -77.15
C PHE A 76 4.30 22.14 -75.87
N LEU A 77 4.26 23.49 -75.79
CA LEU A 77 4.67 24.22 -74.59
C LEU A 77 3.74 23.94 -73.41
N LEU A 78 2.43 23.80 -73.65
CA LEU A 78 1.46 23.46 -72.61
C LEU A 78 1.65 22.02 -72.09
N TRP A 79 2.00 21.09 -72.99
CA TRP A 79 2.38 19.73 -72.62
C TRP A 79 3.70 19.69 -71.85
N GLU A 80 4.71 20.47 -72.27
CA GLU A 80 6.00 20.54 -71.60
C GLU A 80 5.87 21.13 -70.18
N GLU A 81 5.08 22.18 -70.00
CA GLU A 81 4.84 22.80 -68.70
C GLU A 81 4.05 21.86 -67.77
N SER A 82 3.02 21.19 -68.29
CA SER A 82 2.30 20.15 -67.54
C SER A 82 3.21 18.97 -67.16
N TYR A 83 4.07 18.51 -68.07
CA TYR A 83 5.01 17.43 -67.81
C TYR A 83 6.07 17.83 -66.77
N ARG A 84 6.60 19.06 -66.83
CA ARG A 84 7.55 19.60 -65.85
C ARG A 84 6.92 19.73 -64.46
N ASN A 85 5.65 20.10 -64.36
CA ASN A 85 4.94 20.20 -63.08
C ASN A 85 4.52 18.82 -62.53
N PHE A 86 4.25 17.83 -63.38
CA PHE A 86 3.81 16.50 -62.95
C PHE A 86 4.96 15.62 -62.40
N GLN A 87 6.18 15.78 -62.90
CA GLN A 87 7.37 15.06 -62.42
C GLN A 87 7.66 15.22 -60.92
N PRO A 88 7.73 16.45 -60.36
CA PRO A 88 7.98 16.64 -58.93
C PRO A 88 6.82 16.14 -58.04
N LEU A 89 5.58 16.22 -58.52
CA LEU A 89 4.41 15.69 -57.82
C LEU A 89 4.43 14.15 -57.74
N LYS A 90 4.91 13.49 -58.79
CA LYS A 90 5.07 12.03 -58.81
C LYS A 90 6.16 11.57 -57.85
N THR A 91 7.33 12.20 -57.87
CA THR A 91 8.43 11.86 -56.96
C THR A 91 8.08 12.15 -55.50
N HIS A 92 7.36 13.23 -55.22
CA HIS A 92 6.88 13.54 -53.87
C HIS A 92 5.85 12.51 -53.37
N ASN A 93 4.91 12.07 -54.22
CA ASN A 93 3.96 11.02 -53.86
C ASN A 93 4.63 9.66 -53.60
N GLU A 94 5.63 9.28 -54.40
CA GLU A 94 6.40 8.06 -54.16
C GLU A 94 7.17 8.11 -52.83
N LEU A 95 7.73 9.27 -52.47
CA LEU A 95 8.41 9.49 -51.20
C LEU A 95 7.44 9.43 -50.01
N LEU A 96 6.26 10.06 -50.11
CA LEU A 96 5.21 9.99 -49.09
C LEU A 96 4.70 8.56 -48.90
N LEU A 97 4.54 7.78 -49.98
CA LEU A 97 4.14 6.37 -49.88
C LEU A 97 5.20 5.53 -49.16
N ALA A 98 6.49 5.77 -49.42
CA ALA A 98 7.58 5.11 -48.71
C ALA A 98 7.61 5.49 -47.23
N GLU A 99 7.36 6.76 -46.89
CA GLU A 99 7.28 7.24 -45.50
C GLU A 99 6.07 6.66 -44.77
N VAL A 100 4.91 6.58 -45.41
CA VAL A 100 3.71 5.93 -44.83
C VAL A 100 3.96 4.43 -44.60
N ALA A 101 4.66 3.76 -45.51
CA ALA A 101 5.02 2.35 -45.34
C ALA A 101 5.99 2.15 -44.16
N SER A 102 7.00 3.01 -44.00
CA SER A 102 7.95 2.92 -42.88
C SER A 102 7.27 3.20 -41.54
N LEU A 103 6.40 4.21 -41.47
CA LEU A 103 5.62 4.53 -40.27
C LEU A 103 4.66 3.41 -39.88
N ARG A 104 4.09 2.68 -40.85
CA ARG A 104 3.25 1.50 -40.57
C ARG A 104 4.05 0.36 -39.93
N GLU A 105 5.26 0.09 -40.42
CA GLU A 105 6.13 -0.93 -39.82
C GLU A 105 6.60 -0.51 -38.43
N GLU A 106 6.93 0.77 -38.23
CA GLU A 106 7.29 1.29 -36.90
C GLU A 106 6.11 1.19 -35.91
N LEU A 107 4.88 1.49 -36.38
CA LEU A 107 3.67 1.34 -35.57
C LEU A 107 3.46 -0.12 -35.16
N LYS A 108 3.63 -1.06 -36.10
CA LYS A 108 3.48 -2.50 -35.85
C LYS A 108 4.53 -3.01 -34.87
N ALA A 109 5.77 -2.55 -34.97
CA ALA A 109 6.82 -2.88 -34.00
C ALA A 109 6.50 -2.32 -32.61
N LYS A 110 5.94 -1.11 -32.53
CA LYS A 110 5.49 -0.51 -31.26
C LYS A 110 4.31 -1.28 -30.65
N ASP A 111 3.34 -1.71 -31.44
CA ASP A 111 2.22 -2.53 -30.96
C ASP A 111 2.71 -3.87 -30.39
N GLN A 112 3.66 -4.52 -31.05
CA GLN A 112 4.28 -5.75 -30.52
C GLN A 112 5.01 -5.51 -29.19
N ASN A 113 5.69 -4.37 -29.05
CA ASN A 113 6.35 -4.02 -27.79
C ASN A 113 5.34 -3.75 -26.66
N VAL A 114 4.19 -3.14 -26.96
CA VAL A 114 3.09 -2.95 -26.00
C VAL A 114 2.55 -4.32 -25.55
N GLU A 115 2.30 -5.23 -26.48
CA GLU A 115 1.81 -6.57 -26.15
C GLU A 115 2.80 -7.36 -25.27
N ILE A 116 4.10 -7.24 -25.54
CA ILE A 116 5.15 -7.85 -24.69
C ILE A 116 5.15 -7.23 -23.29
N LEU A 117 4.93 -5.92 -23.18
CA LEU A 117 4.90 -5.20 -21.91
C LEU A 117 3.67 -5.60 -21.08
N GLU A 118 2.50 -5.71 -21.70
CA GLU A 118 1.27 -6.17 -21.05
C GLU A 118 1.44 -7.58 -20.47
N ARG A 119 1.97 -8.53 -21.26
CA ARG A 119 2.25 -9.90 -20.77
C ARG A 119 3.23 -9.92 -19.59
N ARG A 120 4.24 -9.04 -19.58
CA ARG A 120 5.16 -8.90 -18.43
C ARG A 120 4.45 -8.33 -17.21
N PHE A 121 3.55 -7.37 -17.41
CA PHE A 121 2.79 -6.74 -16.35
C PHE A 121 1.81 -7.74 -15.70
N ASP A 122 1.14 -8.57 -16.49
CA ASP A 122 0.27 -9.63 -15.99
C ASP A 122 1.05 -10.66 -15.17
N LYS A 123 2.22 -11.08 -15.68
CA LYS A 123 3.10 -12.02 -14.96
C LYS A 123 3.59 -11.43 -13.63
N PHE A 124 3.96 -10.15 -13.62
CA PHE A 124 4.39 -9.46 -12.40
C PHE A 124 3.24 -9.32 -11.38
N THR A 125 2.03 -9.02 -11.86
CA THR A 125 0.81 -8.92 -11.02
C THR A 125 0.44 -10.27 -10.40
N ALA A 126 0.56 -11.36 -11.16
CA ALA A 126 0.36 -12.71 -10.64
C ALA A 126 1.37 -13.06 -9.53
N GLN A 127 2.65 -12.73 -9.74
CA GLN A 127 3.71 -12.94 -8.74
C GLN A 127 3.49 -12.13 -7.46
N LEU A 128 3.10 -10.86 -7.57
CA LEU A 128 2.75 -10.02 -6.41
C LEU A 128 1.57 -10.60 -5.61
N THR A 129 0.57 -11.14 -6.29
CA THR A 129 -0.61 -11.73 -5.65
C THR A 129 -0.24 -13.01 -4.90
N GLU A 130 0.64 -13.84 -5.45
CA GLU A 130 1.13 -15.07 -4.82
C GLU A 130 1.99 -14.77 -3.59
N VAL A 131 2.96 -13.86 -3.71
CA VAL A 131 3.78 -13.38 -2.58
C VAL A 131 2.91 -12.76 -1.48
N GLY A 132 1.88 -12.01 -1.86
CA GLY A 132 0.91 -11.43 -0.92
C GLY A 132 0.13 -12.49 -0.13
N LYS A 133 -0.26 -13.61 -0.77
CA LYS A 133 -0.95 -14.73 -0.11
C LYS A 133 -0.06 -15.44 0.90
N ASP A 134 1.20 -15.73 0.54
CA ASP A 134 2.13 -16.41 1.43
C ASP A 134 2.58 -15.51 2.59
N THR A 135 2.76 -14.22 2.33
CA THR A 135 3.04 -13.22 3.38
C THR A 135 1.84 -13.08 4.32
N GLY A 136 0.61 -13.05 3.80
CA GLY A 136 -0.61 -13.01 4.62
C GLY A 136 -0.74 -14.23 5.54
N LYS A 137 -0.44 -15.43 5.04
CA LYS A 137 -0.44 -16.66 5.85
C LYS A 137 0.63 -16.64 6.95
N THR A 138 1.85 -16.21 6.63
CA THR A 138 2.94 -16.15 7.63
C THR A 138 2.65 -15.10 8.70
N VAL A 139 2.12 -13.93 8.33
CA VAL A 139 1.69 -12.91 9.28
C VAL A 139 0.59 -13.43 10.20
N HIS A 140 -0.43 -14.11 9.67
CA HIS A 140 -1.48 -14.72 10.49
C HIS A 140 -0.93 -15.76 11.47
N ALA A 141 -0.06 -16.66 11.00
CA ALA A 141 0.55 -17.68 11.85
C ALA A 141 1.43 -17.07 12.94
N LEU A 142 2.14 -15.97 12.64
CA LEU A 142 2.93 -15.23 13.63
C LEU A 142 2.03 -14.50 14.64
N GLN A 143 0.91 -13.91 14.21
CA GLN A 143 -0.07 -13.29 15.12
C GLN A 143 -0.69 -14.31 16.08
N GLU A 144 -1.02 -15.50 15.59
CA GLU A 144 -1.57 -16.58 16.43
C GLU A 144 -0.54 -17.04 17.48
N LYS A 145 0.72 -17.25 17.06
CA LYS A 145 1.81 -17.57 17.99
C LYS A 145 2.07 -16.45 19.00
N LEU A 146 1.98 -15.19 18.59
CA LEU A 146 2.16 -14.04 19.48
C LEU A 146 1.07 -14.04 20.55
N LYS A 147 -0.20 -14.21 20.15
CA LYS A 147 -1.33 -14.31 21.08
C LYS A 147 -1.20 -15.50 22.03
N GLU A 148 -0.74 -16.66 21.54
CA GLU A 148 -0.48 -17.83 22.38
C GLU A 148 0.60 -17.52 23.44
N ARG A 149 1.70 -16.86 23.03
CA ARG A 149 2.77 -16.45 23.94
C ARG A 149 2.30 -15.42 24.96
N GLU A 150 1.48 -14.45 24.57
CA GLU A 150 0.88 -13.48 25.51
C GLU A 150 0.03 -14.19 26.57
N ASN A 151 -0.79 -15.16 26.17
CA ASN A 151 -1.59 -15.95 27.10
C ASN A 151 -0.69 -16.79 28.04
N GLN A 152 0.39 -17.37 27.53
CA GLN A 152 1.37 -18.10 28.35
C GLN A 152 2.06 -17.16 29.36
N ILE A 153 2.46 -15.95 28.94
CA ILE A 153 3.08 -14.96 29.82
C ILE A 153 2.11 -14.54 30.91
N ALA A 154 0.85 -14.23 30.57
CA ALA A 154 -0.17 -13.86 31.55
C ALA A 154 -0.42 -14.99 32.57
N SER A 155 -0.48 -16.24 32.11
CA SER A 155 -0.61 -17.41 32.98
C SER A 155 0.59 -17.54 33.94
N LEU A 156 1.81 -17.42 33.43
CA LEU A 156 3.03 -17.49 34.25
C LEU A 156 3.13 -16.33 35.25
N GLN A 157 2.74 -15.12 34.85
CA GLN A 157 2.68 -13.96 35.74
C GLN A 157 1.69 -14.16 36.87
N ASN A 158 0.50 -14.70 36.58
CA ASN A 158 -0.49 -15.04 37.60
C ASN A 158 0.04 -16.12 38.56
N GLN A 159 0.66 -17.18 38.04
CA GLN A 159 1.29 -18.22 38.86
C GLN A 159 2.39 -17.66 39.76
N LEU A 160 3.22 -16.75 39.25
CA LEU A 160 4.28 -16.11 40.03
C LEU A 160 3.69 -15.20 41.12
N HIS A 161 2.66 -14.42 40.79
CA HIS A 161 1.99 -13.55 41.75
C HIS A 161 1.38 -14.35 42.90
N GLU A 162 0.70 -15.46 42.58
CA GLU A 162 0.15 -16.37 43.60
C GLU A 162 1.25 -17.00 44.47
N LYS A 163 2.37 -17.41 43.87
CA LYS A 163 3.52 -17.93 44.65
C LYS A 163 4.10 -16.89 45.59
N ILE A 164 4.26 -15.64 45.13
CA ILE A 164 4.77 -14.53 45.96
C ILE A 164 3.79 -14.24 47.11
N LYS A 165 2.49 -14.18 46.81
CA LYS A 165 1.44 -13.96 47.82
C LYS A 165 1.48 -15.07 48.87
N LYS A 166 1.45 -16.35 48.46
CA LYS A 166 1.53 -17.50 49.39
C LYS A 166 2.82 -17.47 50.24
N ALA A 167 3.96 -17.12 49.65
CA ALA A 167 5.22 -17.02 50.38
C ALA A 167 5.20 -15.90 51.43
N ALA A 168 4.63 -14.73 51.09
CA ALA A 168 4.44 -13.63 52.03
C ALA A 168 3.51 -14.04 53.19
N LEU A 169 2.40 -14.72 52.89
CA LEU A 169 1.48 -15.25 53.91
C LEU A 169 2.19 -16.20 54.88
N ARG A 170 2.95 -17.16 54.34
CA ARG A 170 3.72 -18.11 55.14
C ARG A 170 4.73 -17.42 56.05
N ASN A 171 5.46 -16.42 55.53
CA ASN A 171 6.45 -15.70 56.31
C ASN A 171 5.80 -14.95 57.48
N GLN A 172 4.64 -14.31 57.25
CA GLN A 172 3.94 -13.60 58.32
C GLN A 172 3.34 -14.55 59.35
N LEU A 173 2.76 -15.68 58.93
CA LEU A 173 2.28 -16.72 59.85
C LEU A 173 3.43 -17.28 60.70
N ALA A 174 4.61 -17.49 60.10
CA ALA A 174 5.80 -17.93 60.84
C ALA A 174 6.25 -16.89 61.89
N GLN A 175 6.19 -15.59 61.58
CA GLN A 175 6.48 -14.53 62.54
C GLN A 175 5.48 -14.54 63.70
N LEU A 176 4.17 -14.58 63.41
CA LEU A 176 3.12 -14.64 64.44
C LEU A 176 3.26 -15.89 65.32
N ARG A 177 3.69 -17.02 64.75
CA ARG A 177 4.01 -18.25 65.49
C ARG A 177 5.20 -18.04 66.44
N VAL A 178 6.28 -17.43 65.95
CA VAL A 178 7.47 -17.11 66.78
C VAL A 178 7.11 -16.16 67.92
N GLU A 179 6.26 -15.16 67.66
CA GLU A 179 5.75 -14.26 68.71
C GLU A 179 4.92 -15.01 69.76
N GLY A 180 4.05 -15.92 69.34
CA GLY A 180 3.28 -16.79 70.24
C GLY A 180 4.18 -17.67 71.11
N ASN A 181 5.19 -18.31 70.51
CA ASN A 181 6.19 -19.11 71.24
C ASN A 181 6.97 -18.27 72.26
N ARG A 182 7.37 -17.04 71.89
CA ARG A 182 8.04 -16.11 72.80
C ARG A 182 7.18 -15.75 74.01
N ILE A 183 5.86 -15.62 73.82
CA ILE A 183 4.90 -15.36 74.92
C ILE A 183 4.82 -16.57 75.85
N ILE A 184 4.83 -17.79 75.30
CA ILE A 184 4.90 -19.04 76.07
C ILE A 184 6.20 -19.07 76.87
N ASP A 185 7.36 -18.90 76.23
CA ASP A 185 8.67 -18.93 76.89
C ASP A 185 8.77 -17.91 78.04
N LYS A 186 8.16 -16.73 77.87
CA LYS A 186 8.11 -15.71 78.92
C LYS A 186 7.24 -16.15 80.12
N ALA A 187 6.11 -16.80 79.85
CA ALA A 187 5.27 -17.37 80.90
C ALA A 187 5.97 -18.52 81.65
N LEU A 188 6.76 -19.34 80.93
CA LEU A 188 7.52 -20.45 81.51
C LEU A 188 8.73 -20.00 82.33
N SER A 189 9.42 -18.93 81.91
CA SER A 189 10.64 -18.43 82.58
C SER A 189 10.38 -17.63 83.85
N THR A 190 9.16 -17.12 84.06
CA THR A 190 8.80 -16.32 85.24
C THR A 190 7.54 -16.82 85.95
N PRO A 191 7.50 -18.11 86.38
CA PRO A 191 6.28 -18.79 86.84
C PRO A 191 5.73 -18.25 88.17
N THR A 192 6.54 -17.52 88.93
CA THR A 192 6.14 -16.88 90.21
C THR A 192 5.52 -15.50 90.02
N SER A 193 5.60 -14.93 88.81
CA SER A 193 5.05 -13.62 88.46
C SER A 193 3.65 -13.75 87.84
N ARG A 194 3.02 -12.66 87.41
CA ARG A 194 1.75 -12.74 86.67
C ARG A 194 2.05 -13.10 85.21
N PRO A 195 1.29 -14.00 84.56
CA PRO A 195 1.51 -14.33 83.16
C PRO A 195 1.35 -13.07 82.28
N PRO A 196 2.04 -13.00 81.12
CA PRO A 196 2.08 -11.82 80.26
C PRO A 196 0.76 -11.62 79.47
N SER A 197 -0.34 -11.34 80.18
CA SER A 197 -1.69 -11.29 79.62
C SER A 197 -1.89 -10.20 78.56
N ASP A 198 -1.20 -9.07 78.70
CA ASP A 198 -1.37 -7.92 77.81
C ASP A 198 -0.65 -8.15 76.47
N GLU A 199 0.54 -8.76 76.49
CA GLU A 199 1.23 -9.20 75.28
C GLU A 199 0.41 -10.25 74.52
N ARG A 200 -0.19 -11.22 75.24
CA ARG A 200 -1.10 -12.21 74.63
C ARG A 200 -2.31 -11.56 73.99
N LYS A 201 -2.95 -10.56 74.64
CA LYS A 201 -4.10 -9.86 74.07
C LYS A 201 -3.72 -9.07 72.81
N GLN A 202 -2.58 -8.38 72.83
CA GLN A 202 -2.09 -7.63 71.69
C GLN A 202 -1.79 -8.57 70.51
N TRP A 203 -1.03 -9.64 70.75
CA TRP A 203 -0.73 -10.67 69.75
C TRP A 203 -1.99 -11.34 69.21
N PHE A 204 -2.95 -11.68 70.07
CA PHE A 204 -4.22 -12.26 69.63
C PHE A 204 -4.98 -11.30 68.71
N THR A 205 -5.06 -10.02 69.07
CA THR A 205 -5.76 -9.00 68.29
C THR A 205 -5.08 -8.75 66.94
N SER A 206 -3.75 -8.62 66.93
CA SER A 206 -2.98 -8.44 65.68
C SER A 206 -3.07 -9.65 64.77
N THR A 207 -3.03 -10.86 65.34
CA THR A 207 -3.17 -12.11 64.59
C THR A 207 -4.57 -12.22 63.97
N ILE A 208 -5.64 -11.94 64.72
CA ILE A 208 -7.00 -11.92 64.17
C ILE A 208 -7.13 -10.92 63.03
N GLN A 209 -6.63 -9.69 63.22
CA GLN A 209 -6.69 -8.66 62.18
C GLN A 209 -5.97 -9.12 60.90
N TYR A 210 -4.79 -9.73 61.06
CA TYR A 210 -4.03 -10.26 59.93
C TYR A 210 -4.78 -11.38 59.21
N LEU A 211 -5.32 -12.36 59.95
CA LEU A 211 -6.07 -13.49 59.39
C LEU A 211 -7.33 -12.99 58.67
N GLN A 212 -8.07 -12.03 59.22
CA GLN A 212 -9.25 -11.45 58.57
C GLN A 212 -8.96 -10.76 57.24
N GLN A 213 -7.76 -10.20 57.08
CA GLN A 213 -7.35 -9.51 55.87
C GLN A 213 -6.84 -10.46 54.79
N ASN A 214 -6.35 -11.65 55.17
CA ASN A 214 -5.51 -12.47 54.32
C ASN A 214 -5.96 -13.94 54.17
N MET A 215 -6.86 -14.40 55.03
CA MET A 215 -7.41 -15.77 55.04
C MET A 215 -8.95 -15.71 55.12
N ASP A 216 -9.62 -16.84 54.92
CA ASP A 216 -11.08 -16.89 55.01
C ASP A 216 -11.60 -16.91 56.45
N ALA A 217 -12.92 -16.70 56.58
CA ALA A 217 -13.60 -16.65 57.86
C ALA A 217 -13.46 -17.96 58.65
N GLY A 218 -13.28 -19.12 57.97
CA GLY A 218 -13.06 -20.40 58.61
C GLY A 218 -11.76 -20.41 59.44
N HIS A 219 -10.64 -19.97 58.85
CA HIS A 219 -9.35 -19.87 59.55
C HIS A 219 -9.40 -18.91 60.75
N VAL A 220 -10.15 -17.81 60.62
CA VAL A 220 -10.32 -16.86 61.73
C VAL A 220 -11.05 -17.52 62.90
N GLU A 221 -12.16 -18.22 62.63
CA GLU A 221 -12.93 -18.89 63.67
C GLU A 221 -12.17 -20.04 64.31
N GLU A 222 -11.38 -20.78 63.54
CA GLU A 222 -10.56 -21.86 64.07
C GLU A 222 -9.41 -21.34 64.96
N PHE A 223 -8.83 -20.18 64.64
CA PHE A 223 -7.86 -19.53 65.54
C PHE A 223 -8.52 -18.94 66.79
N ARG A 224 -9.76 -18.43 66.69
CA ARG A 224 -10.53 -17.95 67.85
C ARG A 224 -10.84 -19.08 68.82
N ASN A 225 -11.22 -20.23 68.27
CA ASN A 225 -11.69 -21.40 69.01
C ASN A 225 -10.85 -22.62 68.61
N PRO A 226 -9.57 -22.67 69.02
CA PRO A 226 -8.75 -23.85 68.76
C PRO A 226 -9.36 -25.06 69.47
N LEU A 227 -9.21 -26.24 68.88
CA LEU A 227 -9.55 -27.49 69.56
C LEU A 227 -8.80 -27.56 70.90
N THR A 228 -9.46 -28.13 71.91
CA THR A 228 -9.11 -28.06 73.35
C THR A 228 -7.61 -28.14 73.66
N PRO A 229 -7.11 -27.35 74.64
CA PRO A 229 -5.71 -27.34 75.05
C PRO A 229 -5.18 -28.74 75.31
N THR A 230 -4.19 -29.14 74.51
CA THR A 230 -3.67 -30.52 74.49
C THR A 230 -2.40 -30.67 75.33
N VAL A 231 -1.85 -29.58 75.86
CA VAL A 231 -0.54 -29.57 76.50
C VAL A 231 -0.67 -29.10 77.94
N HIS A 232 -0.24 -29.94 78.87
CA HIS A 232 -0.01 -29.59 80.26
C HIS A 232 1.49 -29.35 80.45
N PHE A 233 1.85 -28.28 81.15
CA PHE A 233 3.22 -27.94 81.47
C PHE A 233 3.51 -28.29 82.93
N ASP A 234 4.24 -29.38 83.14
CA ASP A 234 4.57 -29.88 84.46
C ASP A 234 5.33 -28.83 85.30
N GLY A 235 4.93 -28.68 86.56
CA GLY A 235 5.62 -27.80 87.52
C GLY A 235 5.24 -26.32 87.46
N LEU A 236 4.28 -25.92 86.61
CA LEU A 236 3.73 -24.56 86.60
C LEU A 236 2.53 -24.39 87.53
N PRO A 237 2.30 -23.17 88.07
CA PRO A 237 1.01 -22.83 88.64
C PRO A 237 -0.12 -22.98 87.61
N ALA A 238 -1.30 -23.43 88.04
CA ALA A 238 -2.45 -23.67 87.16
C ALA A 238 -2.82 -22.48 86.25
N SER A 239 -2.62 -21.23 86.73
CA SER A 239 -2.86 -20.03 85.94
C SER A 239 -1.89 -19.84 84.77
N HIS A 240 -0.63 -20.26 84.93
CA HIS A 240 0.39 -20.21 83.87
C HIS A 240 0.24 -21.37 82.90
N ASP A 241 -0.12 -22.55 83.41
CA ASP A 241 -0.38 -23.73 82.59
C ASP A 241 -1.56 -23.50 81.64
N VAL A 242 -2.71 -23.04 82.15
CA VAL A 242 -3.87 -22.69 81.32
C VAL A 242 -3.53 -21.61 80.30
N PHE A 243 -2.76 -20.60 80.70
CA PHE A 243 -2.32 -19.52 79.81
C PHE A 243 -1.41 -20.04 78.69
N ALA A 244 -0.36 -20.79 79.03
CA ALA A 244 0.60 -21.31 78.07
C ALA A 244 -0.06 -22.30 77.11
N SER A 245 -0.95 -23.15 77.63
CA SER A 245 -1.69 -24.13 76.83
C SER A 245 -2.66 -23.48 75.84
N ASP A 246 -3.31 -22.39 76.24
CA ASP A 246 -4.19 -21.59 75.38
C ASP A 246 -3.45 -20.93 74.20
N VAL A 247 -2.25 -20.41 74.47
CA VAL A 247 -1.37 -19.80 73.44
C VAL A 247 -0.80 -20.88 72.53
N GLU A 248 -0.31 -21.99 73.10
CA GLU A 248 0.23 -23.15 72.37
C GLU A 248 -0.77 -23.74 71.38
N SER A 249 -2.03 -23.88 71.80
CA SER A 249 -3.09 -24.39 70.92
C SER A 249 -3.30 -23.51 69.69
N ARG A 250 -3.18 -22.19 69.84
CA ARG A 250 -3.30 -21.22 68.74
C ARG A 250 -2.05 -21.15 67.87
N VAL A 251 -0.87 -21.28 68.47
CA VAL A 251 0.39 -21.45 67.73
C VAL A 251 0.32 -22.68 66.82
N ARG A 252 -0.26 -23.80 67.28
CA ARG A 252 -0.47 -25.00 66.47
C ARG A 252 -1.45 -24.79 65.33
N VAL A 253 -2.51 -24.01 65.53
CA VAL A 253 -3.42 -23.59 64.45
C VAL A 253 -2.65 -22.80 63.37
N LEU A 254 -1.85 -21.82 63.78
CA LEU A 254 -1.00 -21.05 62.83
C LEU A 254 0.00 -21.93 62.10
N GLN A 255 0.55 -22.95 62.77
CA GLN A 255 1.44 -23.94 62.16
C GLN A 255 0.72 -24.70 61.04
N ARG A 256 -0.47 -25.22 61.33
CA ARG A 256 -1.26 -25.97 60.35
C ARG A 256 -1.63 -25.10 59.14
N PHE A 257 -2.00 -23.83 59.37
CA PHE A 257 -2.26 -22.88 58.28
C PHE A 257 -1.03 -22.69 57.38
N SER A 258 0.17 -22.61 57.98
CA SER A 258 1.41 -22.55 57.21
C SER A 258 1.68 -23.83 56.41
N ASP A 259 1.29 -25.00 56.93
CA ASP A 259 1.45 -26.29 56.26
C ASP A 259 0.45 -26.46 55.10
N GLU A 260 -0.80 -26.05 55.29
CA GLU A 260 -1.83 -26.00 54.22
C GLU A 260 -1.35 -25.15 53.03
N LEU A 261 -0.74 -23.98 53.30
CA LEU A 261 -0.17 -23.12 52.27
C LEU A 261 1.06 -23.75 51.57
N ARG A 262 1.69 -24.75 52.17
CA ARG A 262 2.80 -25.51 51.57
C ARG A 262 2.30 -26.64 50.69
N GLU A 263 1.25 -27.33 51.11
CA GLU A 263 0.66 -28.48 50.39
C GLU A 263 -0.19 -28.06 49.20
N ALA A 264 -0.73 -26.83 49.19
CA ALA A 264 -1.47 -26.28 48.05
C ALA A 264 -0.59 -25.82 46.86
N ASN A 265 0.63 -26.35 46.71
CA ASN A 265 1.58 -26.09 45.61
C ASN A 265 1.86 -27.36 44.82
#